data_AF-A0A849E945-F1
#
_entry.id   AF-A0A849E945-F1
#
_cell.length_a   1.000
_cell.length_b   1.000
_cell.length_c   1.000
_cell.angle_alpha   90.00
_cell.angle_beta   90.00
_cell.angle_gamma   90.00
#
_symmetry.space_group_name_H-M   'P 1'
#
loop_
_entity.id
_entity.type
_entity.pdbx_description
1 polymer ?
#
loop_
_entity_poly.entity_id
_entity_poly.type
_entity_poly.pdbx_seq_one_letter_code
_entity_poly.pdbx_strand_id
1 'polypeptide(L)'
;MSSHESETPWTDINSGVVRHAIAVDQLGTATITPDGEFEAGSNASFTLTYTAGLFGIDDSGSLRVCFRFASDQSNPQFDDPAGPNYTTVEASNGAVLQVRWDPKANVRPWDRTLWIKVVKGYLTEGDTITIRFGITDQGGPGMRLQTFCEDTFEFRVLVDPIATFNFQPLPVQPMIAIVPGAPERFIAVLPTRRRVNEKFVLKLKGEDKWGNPSDKCNTLLKVEADGVIHGLPGTVHLKPGEFKLEIPGLSVADAGRVSVRLLDEGGAVVASSNPLMVEDTDLVHFWGDVHGQSEETIGTGSADQYFTFARELAFVDACAHQGNDFQITDEFWAELNALTAKHDMPGRFVALPGYEWSGNT
;
A
#
# COMPACT_ATOMS: atom_id res chain seq x y z
N MET A 1 -31.65 -40.38 -37.56
CA MET A 1 -30.46 -39.54 -37.89
C MET A 1 -30.86 -38.12 -37.55
N SER A 2 -30.30 -37.38 -36.61
CA SER A 2 -29.05 -37.44 -35.86
C SER A 2 -29.32 -36.68 -34.56
N SER A 3 -28.85 -37.19 -33.42
CA SER A 3 -28.48 -36.35 -32.30
C SER A 3 -27.18 -36.91 -31.76
N HIS A 4 -26.09 -36.28 -32.20
CA HIS A 4 -24.76 -36.45 -31.62
C HIS A 4 -24.85 -36.14 -30.12
N GLU A 5 -24.87 -37.17 -29.30
CA GLU A 5 -24.36 -37.08 -27.94
C GLU A 5 -22.86 -36.78 -28.07
N SER A 6 -22.45 -35.60 -27.61
CA SER A 6 -21.04 -35.26 -27.49
C SER A 6 -20.44 -36.09 -26.36
N GLU A 7 -19.97 -37.29 -26.68
CA GLU A 7 -19.13 -38.14 -25.82
C GLU A 7 -17.73 -37.54 -25.66
N THR A 8 -17.63 -36.43 -24.95
CA THR A 8 -16.36 -35.95 -24.42
C THR A 8 -16.49 -35.83 -22.90
N PRO A 9 -16.23 -36.92 -22.13
CA PRO A 9 -16.30 -36.91 -20.66
C PRO A 9 -15.45 -35.82 -19.99
N TRP A 10 -14.52 -35.21 -20.74
CA TRP A 10 -13.66 -34.11 -20.30
C TRP A 10 -14.24 -32.71 -20.46
N THR A 11 -15.38 -32.52 -21.13
CA THR A 11 -16.02 -31.19 -21.22
C THR A 11 -16.68 -30.77 -19.91
N ASP A 12 -16.97 -31.72 -19.01
CA ASP A 12 -17.44 -31.50 -17.64
C ASP A 12 -16.35 -31.76 -16.57
N ILE A 13 -15.08 -31.99 -16.99
CA ILE A 13 -13.96 -32.01 -16.04
C ILE A 13 -13.66 -30.55 -15.66
N ASN A 14 -14.41 -30.06 -14.67
CA ASN A 14 -13.84 -29.13 -13.71
C ASN A 14 -12.65 -29.87 -13.09
N SER A 15 -11.42 -29.35 -13.21
CA SER A 15 -10.16 -30.08 -12.96
C SER A 15 -9.91 -30.47 -11.49
N GLY A 16 -10.96 -30.84 -10.75
CA GLY A 16 -10.87 -31.46 -9.44
C GLY A 16 -10.31 -30.57 -8.34
N VAL A 17 -10.37 -29.25 -8.47
CA VAL A 17 -9.79 -28.36 -7.46
C VAL A 17 -10.73 -28.30 -6.26
N VAL A 18 -10.48 -29.18 -5.28
CA VAL A 18 -11.06 -29.07 -3.95
C VAL A 18 -10.52 -27.79 -3.31
N ARG A 19 -11.20 -26.65 -3.46
CA ARG A 19 -10.69 -25.33 -2.99
C ARG A 19 -10.40 -25.30 -1.48
N HIS A 20 -11.09 -26.14 -0.71
CA HIS A 20 -10.94 -26.28 0.74
C HIS A 20 -10.78 -27.76 1.09
N ALA A 21 -9.62 -28.33 0.76
CA ALA A 21 -9.32 -29.74 1.03
C ALA A 21 -9.26 -30.03 2.54
N ILE A 22 -8.81 -29.04 3.30
CA ILE A 22 -8.71 -29.08 4.76
C ILE A 22 -9.57 -27.95 5.34
N ALA A 23 -10.25 -28.21 6.45
CA ALA A 23 -11.01 -27.18 7.14
C ALA A 23 -10.07 -26.05 7.60
N VAL A 24 -10.50 -24.78 7.49
CA VAL A 24 -9.63 -23.61 7.70
C VAL A 24 -9.04 -23.54 9.11
N ASP A 25 -9.74 -24.06 10.12
CA ASP A 25 -9.32 -24.16 11.51
C ASP A 25 -8.28 -25.27 11.76
N GLN A 26 -8.08 -26.16 10.78
CA GLN A 26 -7.13 -27.29 10.84
C GLN A 26 -5.83 -27.02 10.07
N LEU A 27 -5.71 -25.87 9.39
CA LEU A 27 -4.53 -25.51 8.59
C LEU A 27 -3.31 -25.11 9.44
N GLY A 28 -3.50 -24.83 10.73
CA GLY A 28 -2.49 -24.29 11.61
C GLY A 28 -2.59 -22.77 11.77
N THR A 29 -1.53 -22.16 12.30
CA THR A 29 -1.50 -20.72 12.61
C THR A 29 -0.14 -20.12 12.26
N ALA A 30 -0.08 -18.81 12.09
CA ALA A 30 1.18 -18.10 11.92
C ALA A 30 1.20 -16.83 12.79
N THR A 31 2.37 -16.51 13.32
CA THR A 31 2.64 -15.26 14.05
C THR A 31 3.89 -14.59 13.49
N ILE A 32 4.01 -13.28 13.70
CA ILE A 32 5.19 -12.51 13.31
C ILE A 32 5.69 -11.70 14.51
N THR A 33 7.01 -11.56 14.64
CA THR A 33 7.64 -10.72 15.66
C THR A 33 8.90 -10.06 15.11
N PRO A 34 9.13 -8.77 15.36
CA PRO A 34 8.21 -7.83 16.00
C PRO A 34 6.95 -7.57 15.15
N ASP A 35 5.83 -7.30 15.80
CA ASP A 35 4.61 -6.77 15.21
C ASP A 35 4.53 -5.25 15.44
N GLY A 36 3.47 -4.62 14.93
CA GLY A 36 3.21 -3.18 15.13
C GLY A 36 3.64 -2.31 13.94
N GLU A 37 4.12 -1.10 14.24
CA GLU A 37 4.39 -0.04 13.26
C GLU A 37 5.87 0.08 12.92
N PHE A 38 6.16 0.18 11.63
CA PHE A 38 7.51 0.34 11.10
C PHE A 38 7.56 1.49 10.09
N GLU A 39 8.65 2.27 10.12
CA GLU A 39 8.79 3.42 9.23
C GLU A 39 8.95 2.99 7.76
N ALA A 40 8.27 3.68 6.85
CA ALA A 40 8.36 3.45 5.41
C ALA A 40 9.81 3.48 4.91
N GLY A 41 10.21 2.45 4.16
CA GLY A 41 11.57 2.27 3.63
C GLY A 41 12.66 2.04 4.68
N SER A 42 12.32 1.87 5.97
CA SER A 42 13.27 1.46 7.00
C SER A 42 13.73 0.01 6.79
N ASN A 43 14.84 -0.36 7.43
CA ASN A 43 15.27 -1.75 7.49
C ASN A 43 14.81 -2.39 8.80
N ALA A 44 14.27 -3.60 8.71
CA ALA A 44 13.80 -4.37 9.86
C ALA A 44 14.11 -5.87 9.71
N SER A 45 14.05 -6.59 10.82
CA SER A 45 14.17 -8.04 10.86
C SER A 45 12.89 -8.62 11.45
N PHE A 46 12.36 -9.69 10.84
CA PHE A 46 11.13 -10.32 11.30
C PHE A 46 11.32 -11.82 11.46
N THR A 47 10.69 -12.38 12.49
CA THR A 47 10.55 -13.82 12.67
C THR A 47 9.09 -14.18 12.47
N LEU A 48 8.77 -14.84 11.36
CA LEU A 48 7.48 -15.46 11.12
C LEU A 48 7.54 -16.91 11.57
N THR A 49 6.65 -17.32 12.47
CA THR A 49 6.55 -18.73 12.92
C THR A 49 5.21 -19.29 12.50
N TYR A 50 5.23 -20.27 11.60
CA TYR A 50 4.09 -21.11 11.29
C TYR A 50 4.07 -22.31 12.24
N THR A 51 2.92 -22.61 12.84
CA THR A 51 2.67 -23.81 13.66
C THR A 51 1.72 -24.72 12.89
N ALA A 52 2.15 -25.95 12.63
CA ALA A 52 1.40 -26.91 11.85
C ALA A 52 0.09 -27.30 12.55
N GLY A 53 -1.00 -27.34 11.78
CA GLY A 53 -2.31 -27.75 12.26
C GLY A 53 -2.47 -29.27 12.35
N LEU A 54 -3.72 -29.73 12.46
CA LEU A 54 -4.08 -31.13 12.70
C LEU A 54 -3.38 -32.13 11.76
N PHE A 55 -3.20 -31.77 10.49
CA PHE A 55 -2.62 -32.65 9.48
C PHE A 55 -1.09 -32.55 9.35
N GLY A 56 -0.44 -31.67 10.12
CA GLY A 56 0.99 -31.44 9.96
C GLY A 56 1.33 -30.82 8.60
N ILE A 57 2.51 -31.14 8.07
CA ILE A 57 2.91 -30.92 6.67
C ILE A 57 3.63 -32.18 6.19
N ASP A 58 3.05 -32.91 5.24
CA ASP A 58 3.60 -34.16 4.73
C ASP A 58 4.86 -33.93 3.88
N ASP A 59 5.55 -35.02 3.53
CA ASP A 59 6.59 -34.97 2.50
C ASP A 59 6.02 -34.37 1.21
N SER A 60 6.78 -33.46 0.59
CA SER A 60 6.35 -32.64 -0.53
C SER A 60 5.24 -31.63 -0.25
N GLY A 61 4.67 -31.60 0.96
CA GLY A 61 3.81 -30.52 1.44
C GLY A 61 4.58 -29.19 1.48
N SER A 62 3.84 -28.08 1.48
CA SER A 62 4.43 -26.77 1.23
C SER A 62 3.76 -25.61 1.97
N LEU A 63 4.55 -24.57 2.22
CA LEU A 63 4.13 -23.25 2.66
C LEU A 63 4.44 -22.21 1.57
N ARG A 64 3.61 -21.18 1.46
CA ARG A 64 3.91 -19.96 0.72
C ARG A 64 3.74 -18.77 1.65
N VAL A 65 4.71 -17.85 1.65
CA VAL A 65 4.53 -16.50 2.18
C VAL A 65 4.54 -15.55 1.00
N CYS A 66 3.40 -14.91 0.76
CA CYS A 66 3.14 -14.07 -0.40
C CYS A 66 3.05 -12.59 -0.01
N PHE A 67 3.56 -11.74 -0.88
CA PHE A 67 3.44 -10.29 -0.80
C PHE A 67 2.71 -9.75 -2.01
N ARG A 68 2.13 -8.55 -1.88
CA ARG A 68 1.45 -7.91 -3.00
C ARG A 68 2.41 -7.56 -4.14
N PHE A 69 1.88 -7.59 -5.35
CA PHE A 69 2.54 -7.17 -6.58
C PHE A 69 3.00 -5.71 -6.48
N ALA A 70 2.07 -4.85 -6.04
CA ALA A 70 2.28 -3.43 -5.81
C ALA A 70 3.04 -3.25 -4.49
N SER A 71 4.35 -3.52 -4.54
CA SER A 71 5.27 -3.25 -3.45
C SER A 71 6.67 -3.11 -4.01
N ASP A 72 7.43 -2.14 -3.49
CA ASP A 72 8.85 -2.02 -3.76
C ASP A 72 9.70 -2.61 -2.63
N GLN A 73 9.10 -3.34 -1.68
CA GLN A 73 9.84 -4.08 -0.66
C GLN A 73 10.92 -4.96 -1.30
N SER A 74 12.06 -5.03 -0.63
CA SER A 74 13.18 -5.86 -1.07
C SER A 74 12.87 -7.36 -1.02
N ASN A 75 13.43 -8.12 -1.96
CA ASN A 75 13.26 -9.58 -1.99
C ASN A 75 14.17 -10.28 -0.97
N PRO A 76 13.72 -11.37 -0.33
CA PRO A 76 14.58 -12.23 0.48
C PRO A 76 15.69 -12.87 -0.36
N GLN A 77 16.83 -13.14 0.27
CA GLN A 77 17.94 -13.90 -0.31
C GLN A 77 18.49 -14.90 0.71
N PHE A 78 19.18 -15.95 0.24
CA PHE A 78 19.56 -17.11 1.06
C PHE A 78 21.07 -17.43 1.06
N ASP A 79 21.89 -16.60 0.39
CA ASP A 79 23.27 -16.94 0.03
C ASP A 79 24.32 -16.12 0.79
N ASP A 80 24.02 -14.86 1.13
CA ASP A 80 24.97 -13.94 1.78
C ASP A 80 24.49 -13.54 3.18
N PRO A 81 25.00 -14.19 4.25
CA PRO A 81 24.62 -13.87 5.62
C PRO A 81 24.87 -12.42 6.04
N ALA A 82 25.84 -11.74 5.45
CA ALA A 82 26.18 -10.34 5.74
C ALA A 82 25.47 -9.35 4.78
N GLY A 83 24.80 -9.86 3.75
CA GLY A 83 24.09 -9.07 2.75
C GLY A 83 22.72 -8.58 3.22
N PRO A 84 22.12 -7.60 2.50
CA PRO A 84 20.74 -7.19 2.76
C PRO A 84 19.77 -8.34 2.55
N ASN A 85 18.65 -8.31 3.28
CA ASN A 85 17.51 -9.23 3.16
C ASN A 85 17.84 -10.72 3.37
N TYR A 86 18.96 -11.04 4.03
CA TYR A 86 19.32 -12.42 4.33
C TYR A 86 18.20 -13.10 5.11
N THR A 87 17.80 -14.29 4.67
CA THR A 87 16.66 -15.01 5.20
C THR A 87 17.00 -16.47 5.46
N THR A 88 16.60 -16.99 6.60
CA THR A 88 16.70 -18.42 6.94
C THR A 88 15.32 -19.01 7.18
N VAL A 89 15.20 -20.32 6.96
CA VAL A 89 13.98 -21.10 7.19
C VAL A 89 14.36 -22.41 7.83
N GLU A 90 13.75 -22.74 8.97
CA GLU A 90 14.07 -23.92 9.76
C GLU A 90 12.80 -24.62 10.25
N ALA A 91 12.81 -25.96 10.28
CA ALA A 91 11.75 -26.76 10.88
C ALA A 91 12.15 -27.21 12.29
N SER A 92 11.23 -27.13 13.26
CA SER A 92 11.48 -27.50 14.67
C SER A 92 11.96 -28.93 14.87
N ASN A 93 11.56 -29.83 13.98
CA ASN A 93 11.81 -31.27 14.07
C ASN A 93 12.94 -31.75 13.12
N GLY A 94 13.64 -30.83 12.46
CA GLY A 94 14.75 -31.15 11.56
C GLY A 94 14.33 -31.66 10.17
N ALA A 95 13.06 -31.52 9.77
CA ALA A 95 12.65 -31.72 8.38
C ALA A 95 13.47 -30.83 7.43
N VAL A 96 13.89 -31.39 6.29
CA VAL A 96 14.69 -30.65 5.29
C VAL A 96 13.74 -29.86 4.39
N LEU A 97 14.02 -28.56 4.28
CA LEU A 97 13.22 -27.63 3.52
C LEU A 97 13.97 -27.19 2.25
N GLN A 98 13.28 -27.24 1.12
CA GLN A 98 13.68 -26.52 -0.09
C GLN A 98 13.02 -25.14 -0.06
N VAL A 99 13.82 -24.10 -0.24
CA VAL A 99 13.36 -22.71 -0.20
C VAL A 99 13.68 -22.04 -1.52
N ARG A 100 12.73 -21.27 -2.07
CA ARG A 100 12.99 -20.36 -3.19
C ARG A 100 12.14 -19.10 -3.09
N TRP A 101 12.66 -18.01 -3.66
CA TRP A 101 11.88 -16.83 -3.97
C TRP A 101 11.50 -16.83 -5.45
N ASP A 102 10.23 -16.57 -5.74
CA ASP A 102 9.74 -16.46 -7.11
C ASP A 102 8.64 -15.37 -7.18
N PRO A 103 8.85 -14.30 -7.98
CA PRO A 103 7.92 -13.18 -8.08
C PRO A 103 6.59 -13.52 -8.80
N LYS A 104 6.43 -14.76 -9.29
CA LYS A 104 5.24 -15.25 -10.01
C LYS A 104 4.77 -16.62 -9.53
N ALA A 105 5.19 -17.06 -8.34
CA ALA A 105 4.84 -18.39 -7.83
C ALA A 105 3.45 -18.48 -7.17
N ASN A 106 2.64 -17.43 -7.24
CA ASN A 106 1.27 -17.43 -6.75
C ASN A 106 0.35 -16.50 -7.57
N VAL A 107 -0.94 -16.48 -7.24
CA VAL A 107 -1.96 -15.73 -7.97
C VAL A 107 -1.86 -14.23 -7.66
N ARG A 108 -1.83 -13.40 -8.69
CA ARG A 108 -1.89 -11.93 -8.59
C ARG A 108 -3.20 -11.49 -7.90
N PRO A 109 -3.17 -10.54 -6.95
CA PRO A 109 -2.08 -9.63 -6.60
C PRO A 109 -1.03 -10.18 -5.63
N TRP A 110 -1.15 -11.40 -5.13
CA TRP A 110 -0.24 -11.98 -4.14
C TRP A 110 0.82 -12.88 -4.80
N ASP A 111 1.48 -12.41 -5.87
CA ASP A 111 2.32 -13.25 -6.73
C ASP A 111 3.79 -13.34 -6.30
N ARG A 112 4.26 -12.39 -5.48
CA ARG A 112 5.63 -12.36 -4.94
C ARG A 112 5.77 -13.32 -3.78
N THR A 113 6.43 -14.47 -3.99
CA THR A 113 6.28 -15.59 -3.07
C THR A 113 7.61 -16.19 -2.62
N LEU A 114 7.77 -16.31 -1.31
CA LEU A 114 8.67 -17.26 -0.67
C LEU A 114 7.98 -18.62 -0.64
N TRP A 115 8.50 -19.59 -1.39
CA TRP A 115 8.01 -20.96 -1.41
C TRP A 115 8.91 -21.86 -0.58
N ILE A 116 8.30 -22.60 0.35
CA ILE A 116 8.97 -23.51 1.27
C ILE A 116 8.33 -24.89 1.08
N LYS A 117 9.13 -25.88 0.66
CA LYS A 117 8.67 -27.25 0.42
C LYS A 117 9.42 -28.21 1.34
N VAL A 118 8.70 -29.11 2.01
CA VAL A 118 9.33 -30.24 2.71
C VAL A 118 9.85 -31.23 1.67
N VAL A 119 11.15 -31.53 1.70
CA VAL A 119 11.78 -32.46 0.74
C VAL A 119 12.38 -33.71 1.40
N LYS A 120 12.42 -33.74 2.74
CA LYS A 120 12.76 -34.93 3.51
C LYS A 120 12.22 -34.80 4.93
N GLY A 121 11.41 -35.77 5.35
CA GLY A 121 10.72 -35.75 6.62
C GLY A 121 9.29 -35.22 6.46
N TYR A 122 8.69 -34.78 7.56
CA TYR A 122 7.34 -34.23 7.63
C TYR A 122 7.22 -33.41 8.92
N LEU A 123 6.17 -32.60 9.04
CA LEU A 123 5.77 -31.95 10.28
C LEU A 123 4.54 -32.67 10.84
N THR A 124 4.45 -32.76 12.16
CA THR A 124 3.24 -33.15 12.90
C THR A 124 2.52 -31.94 13.46
N GLU A 125 1.29 -32.12 13.94
CA GLU A 125 0.56 -31.06 14.64
C GLU A 125 1.42 -30.44 15.76
N GLY A 126 1.56 -29.12 15.75
CA GLY A 126 2.36 -28.36 16.71
C GLY A 126 3.85 -28.18 16.34
N ASP A 127 4.38 -28.92 15.36
CA ASP A 127 5.70 -28.61 14.81
C ASP A 127 5.69 -27.25 14.10
N THR A 128 6.84 -26.56 14.07
CA THR A 128 6.93 -25.22 13.51
C THR A 128 7.86 -25.12 12.30
N ILE A 129 7.53 -24.19 11.41
CA ILE A 129 8.48 -23.62 10.43
C ILE A 129 8.74 -22.18 10.85
N THR A 130 9.99 -21.88 11.18
CA THR A 130 10.43 -20.53 11.56
C THR A 130 11.18 -19.90 10.40
N ILE A 131 10.69 -18.76 9.92
CA ILE A 131 11.27 -17.95 8.86
C ILE A 131 11.81 -16.68 9.50
N ARG A 132 13.10 -16.41 9.32
CA ARG A 132 13.73 -15.16 9.79
C ARG A 132 14.05 -14.29 8.59
N PHE A 133 13.26 -13.24 8.35
CA PHE A 133 13.48 -12.26 7.29
C PHE A 133 14.47 -11.17 7.73
N GLY A 134 15.35 -10.76 6.82
CA GLY A 134 16.25 -9.62 7.05
C GLY A 134 17.14 -9.80 8.27
N ILE A 135 17.79 -10.95 8.42
CA ILE A 135 18.64 -11.27 9.56
C ILE A 135 19.82 -10.30 9.64
N THR A 136 20.11 -9.81 10.85
CA THR A 136 21.21 -8.86 11.12
C THR A 136 22.37 -9.48 11.92
N ASP A 137 22.27 -10.76 12.30
CA ASP A 137 23.22 -11.47 13.16
C ASP A 137 24.68 -11.41 12.66
N GLN A 138 24.89 -11.28 11.35
CA GLN A 138 26.22 -11.20 10.70
C GLN A 138 26.55 -9.79 10.17
N GLY A 139 25.84 -8.77 10.65
CA GLY A 139 26.10 -7.36 10.31
C GLY A 139 25.37 -6.83 9.07
N GLY A 140 24.49 -7.63 8.46
CA GLY A 140 23.61 -7.16 7.37
C GLY A 140 22.64 -6.07 7.85
N PRO A 141 22.12 -5.22 6.93
CA PRO A 141 21.27 -4.09 7.31
C PRO A 141 19.82 -4.49 7.66
N GLY A 142 19.39 -5.71 7.34
CA GLY A 142 18.02 -6.18 7.48
C GLY A 142 17.25 -6.21 6.15
N MET A 143 15.93 -6.32 6.24
CA MET A 143 15.00 -6.26 5.10
C MET A 143 14.48 -4.82 4.94
N ARG A 144 14.60 -4.25 3.74
CA ARG A 144 14.04 -2.91 3.46
C ARG A 144 12.55 -3.03 3.18
N LEU A 145 11.74 -2.40 4.04
CA LEU A 145 10.30 -2.29 3.86
C LEU A 145 9.95 -1.42 2.63
N GLN A 146 8.71 -1.49 2.18
CA GLN A 146 8.25 -0.66 1.07
C GLN A 146 8.26 0.83 1.44
N THR A 147 8.38 1.70 0.45
CA THR A 147 8.60 3.14 0.67
C THR A 147 7.31 3.93 0.85
N PHE A 148 6.17 3.26 0.93
CA PHE A 148 4.86 3.89 1.10
C PHE A 148 4.07 3.20 2.22
N CYS A 149 3.19 3.98 2.86
CA CYS A 149 2.44 3.52 4.02
C CYS A 149 1.37 2.49 3.67
N GLU A 150 1.13 1.54 4.57
CA GLU A 150 0.07 0.54 4.46
C GLU A 150 -0.28 0.04 5.86
N ASP A 151 -1.55 0.16 6.26
CA ASP A 151 -2.02 -0.21 7.60
C ASP A 151 -2.04 -1.73 7.83
N THR A 152 -2.12 -2.50 6.74
CA THR A 152 -2.37 -3.95 6.74
C THR A 152 -1.35 -4.71 5.89
N PHE A 153 -0.06 -4.33 5.98
CA PHE A 153 0.99 -4.99 5.22
C PHE A 153 1.12 -6.47 5.65
N GLU A 154 0.63 -7.36 4.78
CA GLU A 154 0.41 -8.78 5.08
C GLU A 154 1.59 -9.65 4.65
N PHE A 155 2.03 -10.53 5.55
CA PHE A 155 2.88 -11.67 5.24
C PHE A 155 1.98 -12.86 4.93
N ARG A 156 1.32 -12.84 3.77
CA ARG A 156 0.20 -13.75 3.46
C ARG A 156 0.66 -15.21 3.41
N VAL A 157 0.31 -15.99 4.40
CA VAL A 157 0.65 -17.41 4.53
C VAL A 157 -0.44 -18.28 3.90
N LEU A 158 -0.03 -19.12 2.97
CA LEU A 158 -0.82 -20.21 2.42
C LEU A 158 -0.15 -21.55 2.67
N VAL A 159 -0.95 -22.60 2.88
CA VAL A 159 -0.48 -23.93 3.26
C VAL A 159 -1.06 -24.97 2.31
N ASP A 160 -0.24 -25.93 1.90
CA ASP A 160 -0.65 -27.19 1.26
C ASP A 160 -0.11 -28.36 2.09
N PRO A 161 -0.84 -28.77 3.16
CA PRO A 161 -0.36 -29.77 4.11
C PRO A 161 -0.11 -31.15 3.53
N ILE A 162 -0.89 -31.54 2.52
CA ILE A 162 -0.95 -32.93 2.01
C ILE A 162 -0.46 -33.03 0.55
N ALA A 163 0.39 -32.10 0.12
CA ALA A 163 1.09 -32.10 -1.18
C ALA A 163 0.17 -32.23 -2.41
N THR A 164 -1.02 -31.61 -2.35
CA THR A 164 -2.01 -31.62 -3.45
C THR A 164 -1.87 -30.44 -4.41
N PHE A 165 -0.90 -29.56 -4.14
CA PHE A 165 -0.70 -28.28 -4.81
C PHE A 165 -1.88 -27.30 -4.67
N ASN A 166 -2.76 -27.56 -3.72
CA ASN A 166 -3.89 -26.70 -3.39
C ASN A 166 -3.59 -25.88 -2.14
N PHE A 167 -3.04 -24.68 -2.36
CA PHE A 167 -2.65 -23.77 -1.29
C PHE A 167 -3.87 -23.05 -0.71
N GLN A 168 -4.11 -23.23 0.58
CA GLN A 168 -5.19 -22.57 1.31
C GLN A 168 -4.62 -21.45 2.20
N PRO A 169 -5.17 -20.23 2.16
CA PRO A 169 -4.75 -19.17 3.07
C PRO A 169 -5.12 -19.52 4.51
N LEU A 170 -4.25 -19.17 5.45
CA LEU A 170 -4.61 -19.20 6.87
C LEU A 170 -5.77 -18.24 7.15
N PRO A 171 -6.66 -18.56 8.12
CA PRO A 171 -7.80 -17.70 8.46
C PRO A 171 -7.38 -16.39 9.11
N VAL A 172 -6.22 -16.36 9.77
CA VAL A 172 -5.62 -15.17 10.38
C VAL A 172 -4.21 -15.03 9.82
N GLN A 173 -3.91 -13.83 9.32
CA GLN A 173 -2.68 -13.54 8.58
C GLN A 173 -1.77 -12.65 9.42
N PRO A 174 -0.46 -12.93 9.51
CA PRO A 174 0.48 -12.03 10.17
C PRO A 174 0.60 -10.73 9.39
N MET A 175 0.48 -9.60 10.09
CA MET A 175 0.49 -8.26 9.50
C MET A 175 1.34 -7.31 10.34
N ILE A 176 1.88 -6.30 9.68
CA ILE A 176 2.48 -5.10 10.29
C ILE A 176 1.85 -3.86 9.67
N ALA A 177 2.04 -2.71 10.30
CA ALA A 177 1.72 -1.42 9.70
C ALA A 177 3.01 -0.73 9.23
N ILE A 178 2.97 -0.16 8.03
CA ILE A 178 4.03 0.70 7.51
C ILE A 178 3.54 2.15 7.61
N VAL A 179 4.24 2.95 8.41
CA VAL A 179 3.86 4.32 8.80
C VAL A 179 4.88 5.34 8.30
N PRO A 180 4.51 6.63 8.14
CA PRO A 180 5.44 7.62 7.65
C PRO A 180 6.59 7.88 8.63
N GLY A 181 7.75 8.27 8.08
CA GLY A 181 8.87 8.76 8.86
C GLY A 181 8.69 10.18 9.41
N ALA A 182 9.70 10.70 10.10
CA ALA A 182 9.76 12.12 10.43
C ALA A 182 9.79 12.98 9.15
N PRO A 183 9.22 14.20 9.15
CA PRO A 183 9.22 15.03 7.95
C PRO A 183 10.65 15.44 7.57
N GLU A 184 11.04 15.16 6.33
CA GLU A 184 12.30 15.62 5.74
C GLU A 184 12.10 16.85 4.85
N ARG A 185 10.87 17.09 4.38
CA ARG A 185 10.51 18.27 3.59
C ARG A 185 9.12 18.78 3.92
N PHE A 186 8.90 20.08 3.67
CA PHE A 186 7.58 20.69 3.78
C PHE A 186 7.04 21.02 2.39
N ILE A 187 5.74 20.82 2.22
CA ILE A 187 5.02 21.08 0.98
C ILE A 187 4.00 22.19 1.25
N ALA A 188 3.95 23.17 0.35
CA ALA A 188 2.94 24.22 0.32
C ALA A 188 2.28 24.24 -1.05
N VAL A 189 0.94 24.21 -1.10
CA VAL A 189 0.19 24.18 -2.35
C VAL A 189 -0.88 25.26 -2.35
N LEU A 190 -0.84 26.09 -3.39
CA LEU A 190 -1.91 27.00 -3.79
C LEU A 190 -2.61 26.41 -5.02
N PRO A 191 -3.86 26.81 -5.33
CA PRO A 191 -4.39 26.58 -6.67
C PRO A 191 -3.50 27.24 -7.73
N THR A 192 -3.48 26.71 -8.94
CA THR A 192 -2.67 27.28 -10.02
C THR A 192 -3.24 28.60 -10.56
N ARG A 193 -4.57 28.73 -10.58
CA ARG A 193 -5.27 29.86 -11.20
C ARG A 193 -6.57 30.20 -10.47
N ARG A 194 -6.82 31.47 -10.21
CA ARG A 194 -8.06 32.00 -9.60
C ARG A 194 -8.44 33.36 -10.19
N ARG A 195 -9.70 33.74 -10.04
CA ARG A 195 -10.16 35.09 -10.38
C ARG A 195 -9.83 36.09 -9.29
N VAL A 196 -9.86 37.37 -9.66
CA VAL A 196 -9.78 38.48 -8.70
C VAL A 196 -10.83 38.31 -7.60
N ASN A 197 -10.41 38.44 -6.35
CA ASN A 197 -11.21 38.25 -5.13
C ASN A 197 -11.79 36.83 -4.91
N GLU A 198 -11.54 35.88 -5.80
CA GLU A 198 -11.97 34.50 -5.61
C GLU A 198 -11.24 33.89 -4.40
N LYS A 199 -12.01 33.16 -3.57
CA LYS A 199 -11.49 32.56 -2.34
C LYS A 199 -10.71 31.29 -2.65
N PHE A 200 -9.58 31.11 -1.96
CA PHE A 200 -8.78 29.91 -2.06
C PHE A 200 -8.22 29.46 -0.70
N VAL A 201 -7.60 28.28 -0.72
CA VAL A 201 -7.00 27.63 0.44
C VAL A 201 -5.51 27.43 0.16
N LEU A 202 -4.65 27.79 1.12
CA LEU A 202 -3.27 27.32 1.15
C LEU A 202 -3.24 25.99 1.91
N LYS A 203 -2.75 24.92 1.26
CA LYS A 203 -2.64 23.59 1.87
C LYS A 203 -1.17 23.28 2.16
N LEU A 204 -0.88 22.81 3.37
CA LEU A 204 0.47 22.53 3.86
C LEU A 204 0.56 21.11 4.42
N LYS A 205 1.69 20.44 4.24
CA LYS A 205 2.02 19.17 4.91
C LYS A 205 3.53 19.00 5.07
N GLY A 206 3.95 18.20 6.04
CA GLY A 206 5.29 17.62 6.03
C GLY A 206 5.26 16.28 5.30
N GLU A 207 6.34 15.95 4.59
CA GLU A 207 6.53 14.64 3.97
C GLU A 207 7.81 14.01 4.47
N ASP A 208 7.76 12.69 4.70
CA ASP A 208 8.95 11.91 4.99
C ASP A 208 9.88 11.80 3.77
N LYS A 209 10.99 11.09 3.94
CA LYS A 209 12.00 10.85 2.89
C LYS A 209 11.43 10.34 1.56
N TRP A 210 10.32 9.59 1.62
CA TRP A 210 9.70 8.92 0.48
C TRP A 210 8.50 9.67 -0.07
N GLY A 211 8.13 10.80 0.53
CA GLY A 211 6.98 11.60 0.11
C GLY A 211 5.68 11.24 0.83
N ASN A 212 5.71 10.38 1.85
CA ASN A 212 4.51 10.09 2.62
C ASN A 212 4.17 11.29 3.52
N PRO A 213 2.92 11.78 3.54
CA PRO A 213 2.48 12.78 4.51
C PRO A 213 2.78 12.30 5.94
N SER A 214 3.45 13.14 6.72
CA SER A 214 3.90 12.79 8.07
C SER A 214 3.11 13.53 9.13
N ASP A 215 2.57 12.79 10.10
CA ASP A 215 1.96 13.29 11.33
C ASP A 215 2.99 13.61 12.43
N LYS A 216 4.28 13.36 12.17
CA LYS A 216 5.38 13.61 13.12
C LYS A 216 5.93 15.03 13.03
N CYS A 217 5.20 15.95 12.38
CA CYS A 217 5.57 17.36 12.32
C CYS A 217 5.54 18.00 13.72
N ASN A 218 6.50 18.88 14.02
CA ASN A 218 6.43 19.74 15.19
C ASN A 218 7.22 21.02 14.93
N THR A 219 6.71 21.87 14.04
CA THR A 219 7.48 23.00 13.54
C THR A 219 6.61 24.23 13.38
N LEU A 220 7.06 25.32 14.01
CA LEU A 220 6.54 26.67 13.77
C LEU A 220 7.29 27.27 12.58
N LEU A 221 6.56 27.68 11.55
CA LEU A 221 7.11 28.26 10.33
C LEU A 221 6.61 29.69 10.17
N LYS A 222 7.50 30.60 9.79
CA LYS A 222 7.12 31.93 9.31
C LYS A 222 6.59 31.82 7.89
N VAL A 223 5.53 32.57 7.60
CA VAL A 223 4.90 32.60 6.29
C VAL A 223 5.12 33.96 5.65
N GLU A 224 5.63 33.96 4.43
CA GLU A 224 5.82 35.17 3.63
C GLU A 224 5.17 35.01 2.26
N ALA A 225 4.46 36.04 1.80
CA ALA A 225 3.96 36.08 0.43
C ALA A 225 4.93 36.86 -0.47
N ASP A 226 5.08 36.40 -1.70
CA ASP A 226 5.44 37.25 -2.83
C ASP A 226 4.13 37.78 -3.43
N GLY A 227 3.88 39.08 -3.29
CA GLY A 227 2.59 39.73 -3.57
C GLY A 227 1.69 39.90 -2.35
N VAL A 228 0.48 40.46 -2.56
CA VAL A 228 -0.48 40.76 -1.47
C VAL A 228 -1.56 39.69 -1.42
N ILE A 229 -1.51 38.83 -0.40
CA ILE A 229 -2.53 37.81 -0.13
C ILE A 229 -3.30 38.20 1.14
N HIS A 230 -4.58 38.50 1.01
CA HIS A 230 -5.44 38.85 2.14
C HIS A 230 -5.77 37.62 2.99
N GLY A 231 -5.66 37.75 4.30
CA GLY A 231 -5.94 36.69 5.27
C GLY A 231 -4.79 35.71 5.51
N LEU A 232 -3.63 35.91 4.89
CA LEU A 232 -2.46 35.06 5.11
C LEU A 232 -1.87 35.34 6.51
N PRO A 233 -1.75 34.34 7.39
CA PRO A 233 -1.14 34.53 8.70
C PRO A 233 0.37 34.73 8.55
N GLY A 234 1.00 35.40 9.52
CA GLY A 234 2.46 35.57 9.52
C GLY A 234 3.24 34.32 9.96
N THR A 235 2.57 33.37 10.62
CA THR A 235 3.15 32.11 11.09
C THR A 235 2.12 30.97 11.05
N VAL A 236 2.60 29.74 10.96
CA VAL A 236 1.82 28.50 11.03
C VAL A 236 2.54 27.46 11.86
N HIS A 237 1.80 26.59 12.55
CA HIS A 237 2.37 25.48 13.32
C HIS A 237 1.87 24.17 12.75
N LEU A 238 2.78 23.37 12.19
CA LEU A 238 2.50 21.97 11.85
C LEU A 238 2.72 21.13 13.11
N LYS A 239 1.64 20.57 13.65
CA LYS A 239 1.61 19.96 14.98
C LYS A 239 1.76 18.43 14.92
N PRO A 240 2.25 17.81 16.01
CA PRO A 240 2.25 16.35 16.12
C PRO A 240 0.84 15.79 16.04
N GLY A 241 0.67 14.68 15.31
CA GLY A 241 -0.62 14.02 15.06
C GLY A 241 -1.44 14.63 13.92
N GLU A 242 -1.01 15.76 13.33
CA GLU A 242 -1.67 16.38 12.18
C GLU A 242 -0.90 16.09 10.89
N PHE A 243 -1.53 15.39 9.94
CA PHE A 243 -0.92 15.11 8.63
C PHE A 243 -0.88 16.32 7.68
N LYS A 244 -1.66 17.36 7.97
CA LYS A 244 -1.81 18.55 7.12
C LYS A 244 -2.33 19.75 7.88
N LEU A 245 -2.18 20.92 7.27
CA LEU A 245 -2.80 22.17 7.67
C LEU A 245 -3.42 22.88 6.46
N GLU A 246 -4.65 23.37 6.60
CA GLU A 246 -5.33 24.17 5.58
C GLU A 246 -5.62 25.58 6.11
N ILE A 247 -5.33 26.60 5.29
CA ILE A 247 -5.62 28.00 5.58
C ILE A 247 -6.65 28.50 4.56
N PRO A 248 -7.95 28.44 4.88
CA PRO A 248 -9.01 28.83 3.96
C PRO A 248 -9.25 30.34 3.95
N GLY A 249 -10.05 30.79 2.98
CA GLY A 249 -10.57 32.17 2.94
C GLY A 249 -9.59 33.22 2.41
N LEU A 250 -8.44 32.80 1.90
CA LEU A 250 -7.44 33.66 1.28
C LEU A 250 -7.98 34.25 -0.02
N SER A 251 -7.54 35.46 -0.37
CA SER A 251 -7.89 36.11 -1.65
C SER A 251 -6.84 37.13 -2.07
N VAL A 252 -6.80 37.42 -3.36
CA VAL A 252 -5.95 38.48 -3.95
C VAL A 252 -6.87 39.44 -4.71
N ALA A 253 -6.71 40.74 -4.47
CA ALA A 253 -7.58 41.78 -5.03
C ALA A 253 -7.16 42.25 -6.43
N ASP A 254 -5.89 42.06 -6.78
CA ASP A 254 -5.31 42.53 -8.03
C ASP A 254 -4.90 41.36 -8.92
N ALA A 255 -5.01 41.54 -10.23
CA ALA A 255 -4.48 40.57 -11.19
C ALA A 255 -2.95 40.51 -11.09
N GLY A 256 -2.38 39.31 -11.19
CA GLY A 256 -0.94 39.11 -11.09
C GLY A 256 -0.56 37.72 -10.62
N ARG A 257 0.73 37.54 -10.33
CA ARG A 257 1.28 36.30 -9.77
C ARG A 257 1.53 36.50 -8.29
N VAL A 258 1.13 35.52 -7.47
CA VAL A 258 1.53 35.44 -6.07
C VAL A 258 2.11 34.07 -5.74
N SER A 259 2.88 33.99 -4.67
CA SER A 259 3.33 32.72 -4.10
C SER A 259 3.57 32.86 -2.60
N VAL A 260 3.70 31.73 -1.90
CA VAL A 260 3.98 31.68 -0.46
C VAL A 260 5.28 30.95 -0.21
N ARG A 261 6.12 31.49 0.68
CA ARG A 261 7.33 30.86 1.20
C ARG A 261 7.14 30.55 2.68
N LEU A 262 7.63 29.39 3.09
CA LEU A 262 7.72 28.98 4.48
C LEU A 262 9.18 29.06 4.92
N LEU A 263 9.43 29.72 6.05
CA LEU A 263 10.75 29.90 6.61
C LEU A 263 10.83 29.26 8.00
N ASP A 264 11.96 28.65 8.33
CA ASP A 264 12.25 28.15 9.67
C ASP A 264 12.60 29.29 10.66
N GLU A 265 12.87 28.94 11.92
CA GLU A 265 13.27 29.89 12.96
C GLU A 265 14.57 30.66 12.61
N GLY A 266 15.48 30.03 11.85
CA GLY A 266 16.71 30.64 11.36
C GLY A 266 16.51 31.57 10.16
N GLY A 267 15.31 31.63 9.60
CA GLY A 267 14.98 32.41 8.41
C GLY A 267 15.36 31.73 7.09
N ALA A 268 15.72 30.44 7.10
CA ALA A 268 15.96 29.70 5.87
C ALA A 268 14.62 29.30 5.23
N VAL A 269 14.52 29.41 3.91
CA VAL A 269 13.33 28.98 3.17
C VAL A 269 13.31 27.44 3.12
N VAL A 270 12.33 26.83 3.77
CA VAL A 270 12.17 25.37 3.83
C VAL A 270 11.13 24.83 2.85
N ALA A 271 10.23 25.69 2.36
CA ALA A 271 9.32 25.37 1.28
C ALA A 271 8.89 26.63 0.51
N SER A 272 8.52 26.45 -0.75
CA SER A 272 7.86 27.46 -1.56
C SER A 272 6.66 26.83 -2.25
N SER A 273 5.54 27.53 -2.26
CA SER A 273 4.35 27.08 -2.98
C SER A 273 4.56 27.13 -4.48
N ASN A 274 3.74 26.39 -5.22
CA ASN A 274 3.53 26.71 -6.62
C ASN A 274 3.02 28.16 -6.76
N PRO A 275 3.26 28.81 -7.91
CA PRO A 275 2.67 30.11 -8.17
C PRO A 275 1.15 29.98 -8.32
N LEU A 276 0.44 31.01 -7.85
CA LEU A 276 -0.96 31.26 -8.15
C LEU A 276 -1.06 32.43 -9.11
N MET A 277 -1.70 32.21 -10.25
CA MET A 277 -2.04 33.27 -11.21
C MET A 277 -3.45 33.78 -10.94
N VAL A 278 -3.57 35.09 -10.72
CA VAL A 278 -4.82 35.80 -10.49
C VAL A 278 -5.14 36.63 -11.73
N GLU A 279 -6.24 36.34 -12.39
CA GLU A 279 -6.63 37.02 -13.63
C GLU A 279 -8.15 36.95 -13.87
N ASP A 280 -8.68 37.86 -14.66
CA ASP A 280 -10.07 37.79 -15.12
C ASP A 280 -10.17 36.77 -16.26
N THR A 281 -10.77 35.61 -15.99
CA THR A 281 -10.77 34.44 -16.90
C THR A 281 -12.06 33.63 -16.78
N ASP A 282 -12.48 33.03 -17.89
CA ASP A 282 -13.62 32.11 -17.91
C ASP A 282 -13.26 30.72 -17.36
N LEU A 283 -12.01 30.29 -17.49
CA LEU A 283 -11.54 28.95 -17.13
C LEU A 283 -10.41 28.99 -16.11
N VAL A 284 -10.44 28.03 -15.18
CA VAL A 284 -9.41 27.79 -14.17
C VAL A 284 -8.84 26.37 -14.30
N HIS A 285 -7.71 26.10 -13.65
CA HIS A 285 -7.08 24.78 -13.66
C HIS A 285 -7.44 23.97 -12.41
N PHE A 286 -7.50 22.65 -12.61
CA PHE A 286 -7.68 21.65 -11.57
C PHE A 286 -6.69 20.51 -11.81
N TRP A 287 -6.18 19.90 -10.75
CA TRP A 287 -5.26 18.77 -10.79
C TRP A 287 -6.00 17.48 -10.49
N GLY A 288 -5.82 16.46 -11.32
CA GLY A 288 -6.47 15.16 -11.13
C GLY A 288 -5.48 14.01 -11.16
N ASP A 289 -5.62 13.08 -10.21
CA ASP A 289 -5.01 11.76 -10.29
C ASP A 289 -6.10 10.74 -10.63
N VAL A 290 -6.21 10.42 -11.91
CA VAL A 290 -7.35 9.66 -12.46
C VAL A 290 -7.02 8.22 -12.78
N HIS A 291 -5.85 7.73 -12.35
CA HIS A 291 -5.40 6.36 -12.62
C HIS A 291 -4.72 5.71 -11.41
N GLY A 292 -5.46 5.56 -10.32
CA GLY A 292 -5.04 4.79 -9.16
C GLY A 292 -5.84 3.49 -8.97
N GLN A 293 -5.24 2.55 -8.25
CA GLN A 293 -5.83 1.26 -7.91
C GLN A 293 -5.71 1.00 -6.41
N SER A 294 -6.67 0.25 -5.88
CA SER A 294 -6.75 -0.11 -4.47
C SER A 294 -6.63 -1.61 -4.28
N GLU A 295 -6.65 -2.04 -3.02
CA GLU A 295 -6.39 -3.41 -2.59
C GLU A 295 -7.43 -4.43 -3.07
N GLU A 296 -8.65 -3.98 -3.34
CA GLU A 296 -9.75 -4.74 -3.93
C GLU A 296 -9.41 -5.20 -5.36
N THR A 297 -8.36 -4.62 -5.97
CA THR A 297 -7.83 -5.00 -7.29
C THR A 297 -6.37 -5.43 -7.22
N ILE A 298 -5.41 -4.65 -7.74
CA ILE A 298 -3.97 -4.98 -7.67
C ILE A 298 -3.14 -4.04 -6.80
N GLY A 299 -3.74 -2.97 -6.27
CA GLY A 299 -3.08 -1.99 -5.42
C GLY A 299 -2.97 -2.44 -3.97
N THR A 300 -2.74 -1.46 -3.09
CA THR A 300 -2.65 -1.57 -1.62
C THR A 300 -3.57 -0.54 -0.99
N GLY A 301 -4.04 -0.80 0.23
CA GLY A 301 -5.03 0.03 0.92
C GLY A 301 -6.42 0.01 0.25
N SER A 302 -7.46 0.19 1.05
CA SER A 302 -8.84 0.21 0.57
C SER A 302 -9.12 1.36 -0.40
N ALA A 303 -10.14 1.19 -1.25
CA ALA A 303 -10.62 2.28 -2.10
C ALA A 303 -11.06 3.51 -1.28
N ASP A 304 -11.59 3.31 -0.07
CA ASP A 304 -11.97 4.40 0.85
C ASP A 304 -10.74 5.21 1.31
N GLN A 305 -9.65 4.52 1.70
CA GLN A 305 -8.38 5.16 2.05
C GLN A 305 -7.78 5.89 0.85
N TYR A 306 -7.84 5.32 -0.35
CA TYR A 306 -7.35 5.94 -1.58
C TYR A 306 -8.05 7.29 -1.87
N PHE A 307 -9.38 7.33 -1.87
CA PHE A 307 -10.12 8.58 -2.08
C PHE A 307 -9.91 9.59 -0.94
N THR A 308 -9.83 9.12 0.30
CA THR A 308 -9.51 9.96 1.46
C THR A 308 -8.12 10.58 1.29
N PHE A 309 -7.12 9.80 0.92
CA PHE A 309 -5.76 10.28 0.70
C PHE A 309 -5.72 11.31 -0.43
N ALA A 310 -6.38 11.04 -1.56
CA ALA A 310 -6.41 11.98 -2.69
C ALA A 310 -7.01 13.35 -2.28
N ARG A 311 -8.16 13.32 -1.60
CA ARG A 311 -8.87 14.53 -1.15
C ARG A 311 -8.10 15.27 -0.07
N GLU A 312 -7.61 14.54 0.93
CA GLU A 312 -7.08 15.14 2.14
C GLU A 312 -5.58 15.44 2.03
N LEU A 313 -4.78 14.57 1.44
CA LEU A 313 -3.31 14.55 1.58
C LEU A 313 -2.52 14.68 0.28
N ALA A 314 -3.07 14.25 -0.86
CA ALA A 314 -2.43 14.46 -2.17
C ALA A 314 -2.60 15.89 -2.68
N PHE A 315 -3.61 16.61 -2.15
CA PHE A 315 -3.98 17.97 -2.55
C PHE A 315 -4.42 18.11 -4.02
N VAL A 316 -4.85 17.03 -4.66
CA VAL A 316 -5.51 17.06 -5.97
C VAL A 316 -6.96 17.54 -5.83
N ASP A 317 -7.52 18.00 -6.94
CA ASP A 317 -8.89 18.48 -7.06
C ASP A 317 -9.84 17.39 -7.60
N ALA A 318 -9.30 16.37 -8.26
CA ALA A 318 -10.07 15.24 -8.77
C ALA A 318 -9.33 13.92 -8.59
N CYS A 319 -10.08 12.84 -8.43
CA CYS A 319 -9.55 11.49 -8.32
C CYS A 319 -10.46 10.47 -9.00
N ALA A 320 -9.87 9.42 -9.59
CA ALA A 320 -10.62 8.27 -10.08
C ALA A 320 -9.93 6.95 -9.70
N HIS A 321 -10.74 5.93 -9.48
CA HIS A 321 -10.27 4.54 -9.39
C HIS A 321 -10.21 3.93 -10.80
N GLN A 322 -9.24 3.05 -11.05
CA GLN A 322 -9.01 2.38 -12.33
C GLN A 322 -8.56 0.93 -12.14
N GLY A 323 -9.27 0.17 -11.29
CA GLY A 323 -9.06 -1.26 -11.19
C GLY A 323 -9.24 -1.96 -12.53
N ASN A 324 -8.48 -3.03 -12.80
CA ASN A 324 -8.66 -3.78 -14.05
C ASN A 324 -10.08 -4.32 -14.18
N ASP A 325 -10.71 -4.13 -15.35
CA ASP A 325 -12.10 -4.51 -15.65
C ASP A 325 -12.50 -5.93 -15.22
N PHE A 326 -11.63 -6.94 -15.43
CA PHE A 326 -11.90 -8.32 -15.03
C PHE A 326 -11.87 -8.57 -13.52
N GLN A 327 -11.47 -7.58 -12.71
CA GLN A 327 -11.50 -7.60 -11.25
C GLN A 327 -12.66 -6.78 -10.68
N ILE A 328 -13.36 -6.01 -11.51
CA ILE A 328 -14.51 -5.22 -11.11
C ILE A 328 -15.76 -6.12 -11.14
N THR A 329 -16.19 -6.56 -9.96
CA THR A 329 -17.48 -7.26 -9.82
C THR A 329 -18.64 -6.28 -9.71
N ASP A 330 -19.88 -6.76 -9.87
CA ASP A 330 -21.08 -5.92 -9.68
C ASP A 330 -21.15 -5.37 -8.25
N GLU A 331 -20.76 -6.17 -7.25
CA GLU A 331 -20.71 -5.75 -5.84
C GLU A 331 -19.68 -4.66 -5.63
N PHE A 332 -18.45 -4.85 -6.14
CA PHE A 332 -17.40 -3.85 -5.97
C PHE A 332 -17.69 -2.58 -6.79
N TRP A 333 -18.32 -2.69 -7.96
CA TRP A 333 -18.77 -1.52 -8.72
C TRP A 333 -19.83 -0.72 -7.95
N ALA A 334 -20.79 -1.40 -7.31
CA ALA A 334 -21.79 -0.73 -6.47
C ALA A 334 -21.14 -0.03 -5.26
N GLU A 335 -20.18 -0.69 -4.62
CA GLU A 335 -19.37 -0.09 -3.55
C GLU A 335 -18.57 1.12 -4.04
N LEU A 336 -17.91 1.02 -5.20
CA LEU A 336 -17.15 2.11 -5.79
C LEU A 336 -18.02 3.34 -6.05
N ASN A 337 -19.23 3.15 -6.60
CA ASN A 337 -20.19 4.24 -6.78
C ASN A 337 -20.60 4.89 -5.45
N ALA A 338 -20.80 4.09 -4.39
CA ALA A 338 -21.12 4.60 -3.06
C ALA A 338 -19.95 5.38 -2.46
N LEU A 339 -18.71 4.89 -2.60
CA LEU A 339 -17.50 5.55 -2.15
C LEU A 339 -17.26 6.87 -2.90
N THR A 340 -17.41 6.88 -4.22
CA THR A 340 -17.24 8.11 -5.00
C THR A 340 -18.30 9.14 -4.62
N ALA A 341 -19.55 8.74 -4.41
CA ALA A 341 -20.59 9.65 -3.93
C ALA A 341 -20.32 10.17 -2.50
N LYS A 342 -19.75 9.33 -1.62
CA LYS A 342 -19.33 9.71 -0.25
C LYS A 342 -18.21 10.76 -0.27
N HIS A 343 -17.26 10.61 -1.19
CA HIS A 343 -16.06 11.45 -1.23
C HIS A 343 -16.16 12.68 -2.11
N ASP A 344 -17.08 12.68 -3.08
CA ASP A 344 -17.36 13.85 -3.91
C ASP A 344 -17.82 15.04 -3.03
N MET A 345 -17.18 16.19 -3.26
CA MET A 345 -17.47 17.42 -2.53
C MET A 345 -17.62 18.55 -3.55
N PRO A 346 -18.86 18.90 -3.94
CA PRO A 346 -19.12 19.93 -4.94
C PRO A 346 -18.37 21.24 -4.66
N GLY A 347 -17.63 21.71 -5.66
CA GLY A 347 -16.81 22.92 -5.57
C GLY A 347 -15.47 22.76 -4.83
N ARG A 348 -15.13 21.56 -4.34
CA ARG A 348 -13.87 21.29 -3.62
C ARG A 348 -13.10 20.08 -4.17
N PHE A 349 -13.77 18.97 -4.45
CA PHE A 349 -13.14 17.72 -4.86
C PHE A 349 -14.10 16.86 -5.69
N VAL A 350 -13.62 16.31 -6.80
CA VAL A 350 -14.40 15.42 -7.67
C VAL A 350 -13.92 13.99 -7.53
N ALA A 351 -14.80 13.08 -7.15
CA ALA A 351 -14.49 11.65 -7.09
C ALA A 351 -15.26 10.90 -8.18
N LEU A 352 -14.54 10.16 -9.02
CA LEU A 352 -15.12 9.46 -10.17
C LEU A 352 -14.94 7.94 -10.04
N PRO A 353 -16.00 7.15 -10.30
CA PRO A 353 -15.84 5.72 -10.49
C PRO A 353 -15.21 5.48 -11.86
N GLY A 354 -14.37 4.45 -11.96
CA GLY A 354 -13.68 4.08 -13.19
C GLY A 354 -13.08 2.70 -13.09
N TYR A 355 -12.67 2.17 -14.24
CA TYR A 355 -11.95 0.92 -14.36
C TYR A 355 -11.09 0.94 -15.61
N GLU A 356 -9.96 0.24 -15.56
CA GLU A 356 -9.04 0.09 -16.68
C GLU A 356 -9.52 -1.06 -17.58
N TRP A 357 -9.83 -0.76 -18.85
CA TRP A 357 -10.17 -1.79 -19.84
C TRP A 357 -8.92 -2.60 -20.23
N SER A 358 -8.95 -3.90 -19.99
CA SER A 358 -7.79 -4.79 -20.16
C SER A 358 -7.76 -5.41 -21.57
N GLY A 359 -7.79 -4.57 -22.60
CA GLY A 359 -7.66 -5.00 -23.99
C GLY A 359 -6.26 -5.51 -24.34
N ASN A 360 -6.17 -6.47 -25.27
CA ASN A 360 -4.87 -6.86 -25.85
C ASN A 360 -4.27 -5.65 -26.58
N THR A 361 -3.01 -5.33 -26.30
CA THR A 361 -2.26 -4.23 -26.93
C THR A 361 -1.21 -4.72 -27.92
#